data_AF-A0A920H376-F1
#
_entry.id   AF-A0A920H376-F1
#
_cell.length_a   1.000
_cell.length_b   1.000
_cell.length_c   1.000
_cell.angle_alpha   90.00
_cell.angle_beta   90.00
_cell.angle_gamma   90.00
#
_symmetry.space_group_name_H-M   'P 1'
#
loop_
_entity.id
_entity.type
_entity.pdbx_description
1 polymer ?
#
loop_
_entity_poly.entity_id
_entity_poly.type
_entity_poly.pdbx_seq_one_letter_code
_entity_poly.pdbx_strand_id
1 'polypeptide(L)'
;MVYTAQVIRTMEPALPTATAVAVEDGHIVAVGSEATLQPLVDARGGRIDRQFDNDVLLPGFIDPHVHPALPAVLTQFPFLAPDDWSLPTGAFPGRPRRRATALD
;
A
#
# COMPACT_ATOMS: atom_id res chain seq x y z
N MET A 1 19.53 5.07 -8.72
CA MET A 1 18.95 3.90 -9.42
C MET A 1 17.71 4.35 -10.17
N VAL A 2 17.46 3.87 -11.38
CA VAL A 2 16.18 4.06 -12.08
C VAL A 2 15.48 2.72 -12.14
N TYR A 3 14.26 2.63 -11.66
CA TYR A 3 13.41 1.44 -11.77
C TYR A 3 12.38 1.65 -12.86
N THR A 4 12.25 0.70 -13.78
CA THR A 4 11.18 0.66 -14.78
C THR A 4 10.06 -0.26 -14.32
N ALA A 5 8.83 0.04 -14.74
CA ALA A 5 7.65 -0.76 -14.43
C ALA A 5 6.60 -0.71 -15.54
N GLN A 6 5.66 -1.67 -15.54
CA GLN A 6 4.54 -1.65 -16.49
C GLN A 6 3.71 -0.37 -16.33
N VAL A 7 3.38 -0.03 -15.07
CA VAL A 7 2.71 1.22 -14.70
C VAL A 7 3.17 1.62 -13.30
N ILE A 8 3.52 2.89 -13.13
CA ILE A 8 3.68 3.53 -11.82
C ILE A 8 2.48 4.46 -11.62
N ARG A 9 1.61 4.16 -10.67
CA ARG A 9 0.54 5.07 -10.22
C ARG A 9 1.13 6.01 -9.19
N THR A 10 1.18 7.30 -9.46
CA THR A 10 1.91 8.26 -8.59
C THR A 10 1.03 8.87 -7.49
N MET A 11 -0.30 8.86 -7.71
CA MET A 11 -1.28 9.64 -6.94
C MET A 11 -1.12 11.17 -7.06
N GLU A 12 -0.25 11.67 -7.93
CA GLU A 12 -0.07 13.10 -8.26
C GLU A 12 -0.96 13.48 -9.46
N PRO A 13 -1.97 14.36 -9.29
CA PRO A 13 -2.89 14.73 -10.38
C PRO A 13 -2.20 15.26 -11.65
N ALA A 14 -1.05 15.95 -11.52
CA ALA A 14 -0.31 16.48 -12.67
C ALA A 14 0.47 15.41 -13.45
N LEU A 15 0.79 14.26 -12.82
CA LEU A 15 1.50 13.14 -13.44
C LEU A 15 0.94 11.83 -12.88
N PRO A 16 -0.32 11.46 -13.16
CA PRO A 16 -1.01 10.39 -12.46
C PRO A 16 -0.43 8.99 -12.74
N THR A 17 0.32 8.87 -13.85
CA THR A 17 0.98 7.63 -14.28
C THR A 17 2.37 7.89 -14.84
N ALA A 18 3.26 6.92 -14.66
CA ALA A 18 4.61 6.90 -15.20
C ALA A 18 5.05 5.45 -15.53
N THR A 19 6.22 5.28 -16.11
CA THR A 19 6.82 3.95 -16.38
C THR A 19 8.24 3.82 -15.82
N ALA A 20 8.82 4.89 -15.28
CA ALA A 20 10.10 4.84 -14.60
C ALA A 20 10.16 5.83 -13.43
N VAL A 21 10.92 5.47 -12.39
CA VAL A 21 11.19 6.31 -11.22
C VAL A 21 12.67 6.26 -10.88
N ALA A 22 13.27 7.42 -10.65
CA ALA A 22 14.64 7.56 -10.18
C ALA A 22 14.66 7.69 -8.65
N VAL A 23 15.47 6.86 -8.01
CA VAL A 23 15.67 6.83 -6.55
C VAL A 23 17.15 7.04 -6.23
N GLU A 24 17.43 7.94 -5.30
CA GLU A 24 18.75 8.24 -4.76
C GLU A 24 18.64 8.36 -3.22
N ASP A 25 19.50 7.68 -2.48
CA ASP A 25 19.54 7.70 -1.01
C ASP A 25 18.16 7.52 -0.32
N GLY A 26 17.37 6.57 -0.84
CA GLY A 26 16.02 6.26 -0.32
C GLY A 26 14.93 7.27 -0.70
N HIS A 27 15.24 8.28 -1.52
CA HIS A 27 14.31 9.32 -1.95
C HIS A 27 14.04 9.23 -3.44
N ILE A 28 12.80 9.53 -3.84
CA ILE A 28 12.43 9.71 -5.25
C ILE A 28 12.92 11.08 -5.71
N VAL A 29 13.79 11.11 -6.72
CA VAL A 29 14.37 12.35 -7.26
C VAL A 29 13.78 12.75 -8.62
N ALA A 30 13.20 11.81 -9.35
CA ALA A 30 12.48 12.08 -10.59
C ALA A 30 11.51 10.94 -10.93
N VAL A 31 10.44 11.27 -11.66
CA VAL A 31 9.41 10.31 -12.14
C VAL A 31 9.13 10.62 -13.61
N GLY A 32 8.98 9.59 -14.45
CA GLY A 32 8.74 9.78 -15.88
C GLY A 32 8.75 8.47 -16.66
N SER A 33 9.43 8.47 -17.80
CA SER A 33 9.75 7.27 -18.57
C SER A 33 11.26 7.00 -18.54
N GLU A 34 11.66 5.79 -18.94
CA GLU A 34 13.08 5.43 -19.08
C GLU A 34 13.82 6.46 -19.94
N ALA A 35 13.24 6.85 -21.08
CA ALA A 35 13.82 7.83 -21.99
C ALA A 35 14.00 9.21 -21.34
N THR A 36 13.04 9.68 -20.54
CA THR A 36 13.16 10.98 -19.86
C THR A 36 14.17 10.96 -18.72
N LEU A 37 14.44 9.78 -18.15
CA LEU A 37 15.35 9.61 -17.01
C LEU A 37 16.76 9.19 -17.43
N GLN A 38 16.98 8.74 -18.67
CA GLN A 38 18.29 8.39 -19.20
C GLN A 38 19.34 9.50 -19.02
N PRO A 39 19.05 10.80 -19.26
CA PRO A 39 20.04 11.86 -19.04
C PRO A 39 20.52 11.96 -17.58
N LEU A 40 19.63 11.66 -16.61
CA LEU A 40 19.98 11.63 -15.20
C LEU A 40 20.92 10.47 -14.88
N VAL A 41 20.68 9.30 -15.49
CA VAL A 41 21.54 8.11 -15.39
C VAL A 41 22.94 8.44 -15.92
N ASP A 42 23.03 9.02 -17.11
CA ASP A 42 24.29 9.36 -17.76
C ASP A 42 25.08 10.40 -16.95
N ALA A 43 24.41 11.43 -16.44
CA ALA A 43 25.04 12.50 -15.67
C ALA A 43 25.53 12.07 -14.27
N ARG A 44 24.91 11.04 -13.68
CA ARG A 44 25.17 10.60 -12.30
C ARG A 44 25.86 9.23 -12.19
N GLY A 45 26.12 8.57 -13.32
CA GLY A 45 26.65 7.20 -13.32
C GLY A 45 25.67 6.18 -12.72
N GLY A 46 24.36 6.43 -12.90
CA GLY A 46 23.29 5.58 -12.39
C GLY A 46 23.18 4.26 -13.15
N ARG A 47 22.17 3.46 -12.78
CA ARG A 47 21.82 2.22 -13.48
C ARG A 47 20.31 2.14 -13.66
N ILE A 48 19.89 1.43 -14.69
CA ILE A 48 18.49 1.05 -14.92
C ILE A 48 18.30 -0.37 -14.39
N ASP A 49 17.29 -0.54 -13.56
CA ASP A 49 16.84 -1.80 -12.98
C ASP A 49 15.45 -2.12 -13.50
N ARG A 50 15.34 -3.30 -14.13
CA ARG A 50 14.17 -3.78 -14.86
C ARG A 50 13.36 -4.83 -14.10
N GLN A 51 13.63 -5.03 -12.81
CA GLN A 51 12.99 -6.10 -12.03
C GLN A 51 11.45 -5.99 -11.98
N PHE A 52 10.90 -4.79 -12.18
CA PHE A 52 9.45 -4.52 -12.09
C PHE A 52 8.78 -4.30 -13.44
N ASP A 53 9.42 -4.62 -14.57
CA ASP A 53 8.89 -4.32 -15.92
C ASP A 53 7.47 -4.86 -16.18
N ASN A 54 7.05 -5.90 -15.47
CA ASN A 54 5.72 -6.50 -15.57
C ASN A 54 4.80 -6.20 -14.37
N ASP A 55 5.23 -5.32 -13.46
CA ASP A 55 4.51 -5.00 -12.24
C ASP A 55 3.88 -3.61 -12.29
N VAL A 56 2.87 -3.42 -11.43
CA VAL A 56 2.28 -2.12 -11.15
C VAL A 56 2.82 -1.59 -9.83
N LEU A 57 3.51 -0.46 -9.86
CA LEU A 57 4.01 0.23 -8.67
C LEU A 57 3.01 1.31 -8.20
N LEU A 58 2.88 1.47 -6.89
CA LEU A 58 2.09 2.51 -6.23
C LEU A 58 2.81 2.98 -4.96
N PRO A 59 2.45 4.16 -4.38
CA PRO A 59 2.94 4.54 -3.06
C PRO A 59 2.57 3.48 -2.03
N GLY A 60 3.44 3.31 -1.03
CA GLY A 60 3.14 2.42 0.10
C GLY A 60 1.86 2.86 0.82
N PHE A 61 1.10 1.90 1.34
CA PHE A 61 -0.09 2.20 2.13
C PHE A 61 0.27 2.93 3.44
N ILE A 62 -0.57 3.90 3.80
CA ILE A 62 -0.46 4.66 5.05
C ILE A 62 -1.74 4.41 5.85
N ASP A 63 -1.58 3.88 7.06
CA ASP A 63 -2.64 3.81 8.05
C ASP A 63 -2.47 5.00 9.02
N PRO A 64 -3.31 6.04 8.94
CA PRO A 64 -3.14 7.25 9.74
C PRO A 64 -3.56 7.07 11.20
N HIS A 65 -4.26 5.98 11.53
CA HIS A 65 -4.71 5.74 12.90
C HIS A 65 -4.94 4.25 13.16
N VAL A 66 -3.96 3.65 13.84
CA VAL A 66 -4.03 2.25 14.28
C VAL A 66 -3.52 2.11 15.70
N HIS A 67 -3.98 1.07 16.39
CA HIS A 67 -3.45 0.63 17.68
C HIS A 67 -2.70 -0.70 17.50
N PRO A 68 -1.44 -0.75 17.04
CA PRO A 68 -0.81 -1.99 16.53
C PRO A 68 -0.78 -3.16 17.52
N ALA A 69 -0.66 -2.88 18.82
CA ALA A 69 -0.61 -3.89 19.87
C ALA A 69 -1.98 -4.56 20.12
N LEU A 70 -3.07 -3.82 19.91
CA LEU A 70 -4.42 -4.30 20.21
C LEU A 70 -4.85 -5.47 19.30
N PRO A 71 -4.76 -5.39 17.95
CA PRO A 71 -5.06 -6.53 17.10
C PRO A 71 -4.05 -7.67 17.30
N ALA A 72 -2.77 -7.40 17.63
CA ALA A 72 -1.80 -8.45 17.93
C ALA A 72 -2.24 -9.36 19.08
N VAL A 73 -2.89 -8.80 20.10
CA VAL A 73 -3.46 -9.55 21.22
C VAL A 73 -4.85 -10.09 20.89
N LEU A 74 -5.77 -9.24 20.41
CA LEU A 74 -7.18 -9.58 20.30
C LEU A 74 -7.49 -10.60 19.20
N THR A 75 -6.71 -10.64 18.12
CA THR A 75 -6.91 -11.61 17.03
C THR A 75 -6.60 -13.05 17.42
N GLN A 76 -5.99 -13.28 18.59
CA GLN A 76 -5.76 -14.62 19.12
C GLN A 76 -7.01 -15.20 19.81
N PHE A 77 -8.04 -14.40 20.03
CA PHE A 77 -9.29 -14.81 20.65
C PHE A 77 -10.40 -14.98 19.58
N PRO A 78 -11.47 -15.73 19.88
CA PRO A 78 -12.63 -15.79 19.00
C PRO A 78 -13.21 -14.41 18.74
N PHE A 79 -13.54 -14.13 17.48
CA PHE A 79 -14.24 -12.90 17.09
C PHE A 79 -15.63 -12.87 17.74
N LEU A 80 -15.82 -11.97 18.70
CA LEU A 80 -17.10 -11.70 19.36
C LEU A 80 -17.63 -10.32 18.94
N ALA A 81 -17.51 -10.00 17.66
CA ALA A 81 -17.97 -8.75 17.10
C ALA A 81 -19.52 -8.67 17.11
N PRO A 82 -20.10 -7.46 17.10
CA PRO A 82 -21.55 -7.28 16.97
C PRO A 82 -22.09 -7.77 15.62
N ASP A 83 -21.29 -7.59 14.56
CA ASP A 83 -21.63 -7.90 13.19
C ASP A 83 -21.00 -9.23 12.73
N ASP A 84 -21.53 -9.80 11.65
CA ASP A 84 -20.94 -10.96 10.99
C ASP A 84 -19.64 -10.57 10.28
N TRP A 85 -18.59 -11.36 10.48
CA TRP A 85 -17.28 -11.11 9.88
C TRP A 85 -16.92 -12.22 8.90
N SER A 86 -16.51 -11.84 7.69
CA SER A 86 -15.97 -12.74 6.68
C SER A 86 -14.48 -12.48 6.52
N LEU A 87 -13.66 -13.44 6.96
CA LEU A 87 -12.21 -13.36 6.92
C LEU A 87 -11.66 -14.47 6.01
N PRO A 88 -10.42 -14.35 5.49
CA PRO A 88 -9.80 -15.42 4.70
C PRO A 88 -9.74 -16.78 5.43
N THR A 89 -9.81 -16.78 6.75
CA THR A 89 -9.80 -17.97 7.62
C THR A 89 -11.18 -18.55 7.93
N GLY A 90 -12.26 -17.89 7.51
CA GLY A 90 -13.64 -18.38 7.70
C GLY A 90 -14.66 -17.30 7.98
N ALA A 91 -15.89 -17.75 8.24
CA ALA A 91 -17.01 -16.90 8.63
C ALA A 91 -17.23 -16.93 10.15
N PHE A 92 -17.42 -15.76 10.74
CA PHE A 92 -17.57 -15.56 12.18
C PHE A 92 -18.89 -14.83 12.45
N PRO A 93 -19.93 -15.54 12.90
CA PRO A 93 -21.23 -14.91 13.17
C PRO A 93 -21.14 -13.89 14.31
N GLY A 94 -21.77 -12.75 14.11
CA GLY A 94 -21.91 -11.71 15.11
C GLY A 94 -22.69 -12.20 16.32
N ARG A 95 -22.34 -11.70 17.50
CA ARG A 95 -23.09 -11.97 18.74
C ARG A 95 -24.20 -10.93 18.88
N PRO A 96 -25.49 -11.31 18.83
CA PRO A 96 -26.58 -10.35 19.04
C PRO A 96 -26.46 -9.70 20.42
N ARG A 97 -26.66 -8.37 20.49
CA ARG A 97 -26.84 -7.71 21.79
C ARG A 97 -28.05 -8.34 22.47
N ARG A 98 -27.93 -8.73 23.75
CA ARG A 98 -29.13 -8.92 24.58
C ARG A 98 -29.90 -7.61 24.50
N ARG A 99 -31.19 -7.66 24.14
CA ARG A 99 -32.07 -6.48 24.26
C ARG A 99 -31.88 -5.97 25.68
N ALA A 100 -31.45 -4.72 25.83
CA ALA A 100 -31.66 -4.03 27.08
C ALA A 100 -33.18 -4.05 27.28
N THR A 101 -33.67 -4.88 28.20
CA THR A 101 -35.00 -4.72 28.74
C THR A 101 -35.02 -3.31 29.29
N ALA A 102 -35.80 -2.42 28.67
CA ALA A 102 -36.13 -1.15 29.29
C ALA A 102 -36.60 -1.48 30.71
N LEU A 103 -35.93 -0.91 31.71
CA LEU A 103 -36.51 -0.83 33.04
C LEU A 103 -37.75 0.06 32.88
N ASP A 104 -38.89 -0.46 33.32
CA ASP A 104 -40.21 0.15 33.26
C ASP A 104 -40.25 1.62 33.76
#